data_AF-A0A7X8B2W6-F1
#
_entry.id   AF-A0A7X8B2W6-F1
#
_cell.length_a   1.000
_cell.length_b   1.000
_cell.length_c   1.000
_cell.angle_alpha   90.00
_cell.angle_beta   90.00
_cell.angle_gamma   90.00
#
_symmetry.space_group_name_H-M   'P 1'
#
loop_
_entity.id
_entity.type
_entity.pdbx_description
1 polymer ?
#
loop_
_entity_poly.entity_id
_entity_poly.type
_entity_poly.pdbx_seq_one_letter_code
_entity_poly.pdbx_strand_id
1 'polypeptide(L)'
;MTRFLAKTVCFLLAVSFVALSGTVECSTPDPQAPPSQGAVYPDTPSIQVPDPNHHFGEVLEGAEVVHEFTVRNTGKAVLNIREVRPG
;
A
#
# COMPACT_ATOMS: atom_id res chain seq x y z
N MET A 1 -36.42 -27.73 34.64
CA MET A 1 -35.22 -27.23 35.35
C MET A 1 -33.90 -27.64 34.66
N THR A 2 -33.88 -27.88 33.35
CA THR A 2 -32.71 -28.40 32.60
C THR A 2 -31.98 -27.36 31.74
N ARG A 3 -32.55 -26.17 31.55
CA ARG A 3 -31.97 -25.09 30.73
C ARG A 3 -30.99 -24.17 31.46
N PHE A 4 -30.92 -24.26 32.79
CA PHE A 4 -29.97 -23.50 33.61
C PHE A 4 -28.66 -24.26 33.80
N LEU A 5 -28.74 -25.60 33.95
CA LEU A 5 -27.57 -26.47 34.11
C LEU A 5 -26.66 -26.48 32.87
N ALA A 6 -27.25 -26.50 31.67
CA ALA A 6 -26.49 -26.44 30.41
C ALA A 6 -25.74 -25.10 30.21
N LYS A 7 -26.33 -23.98 30.64
CA LYS A 7 -25.70 -22.65 30.54
C LYS A 7 -24.56 -22.49 31.54
N THR A 8 -24.72 -22.99 32.77
CA THR A 8 -23.67 -22.96 33.79
C THR A 8 -22.50 -23.90 33.44
N VAL A 9 -22.77 -25.06 32.84
CA VAL A 9 -21.71 -25.99 32.38
C VAL A 9 -20.92 -25.41 31.18
N CYS A 10 -21.59 -24.78 30.20
CA CYS A 10 -20.88 -24.08 29.11
C CYS A 10 -20.08 -22.87 29.60
N PHE A 11 -20.59 -22.11 30.56
CA PHE A 11 -19.87 -20.97 31.12
C PHE A 11 -18.65 -21.41 31.93
N LEU A 12 -18.75 -22.53 32.66
CA LEU A 12 -17.60 -23.10 33.39
C LEU A 12 -16.57 -23.78 32.47
N LEU A 13 -17.00 -24.36 31.34
CA LEU A 13 -16.08 -24.88 30.31
C LEU A 13 -15.36 -23.77 29.54
N ALA A 14 -16.02 -22.62 29.30
CA ALA A 14 -15.41 -21.47 28.63
C ALA A 14 -14.36 -20.75 29.51
N VAL A 15 -14.54 -20.75 30.83
CA VAL A 15 -13.62 -20.09 31.78
C VAL A 15 -12.34 -20.90 32.03
N SER A 16 -12.32 -22.20 31.70
CA SER A 16 -11.14 -23.07 31.82
C SER A 16 -10.14 -22.94 30.66
N PHE A 17 -10.55 -22.35 29.53
CA PHE A 17 -9.67 -22.14 28.35
C PHE A 17 -8.88 -20.82 28.41
N VAL A 18 -8.77 -20.21 29.60
CA VAL A 18 -7.98 -19.00 29.84
C VAL A 18 -6.85 -19.32 30.83
N ALA A 19 -6.14 -20.40 30.55
CA ALA A 19 -4.87 -20.69 31.20
C ALA A 19 -3.87 -21.17 30.15
N LEU A 20 -2.72 -20.47 30.13
CA LEU A 20 -1.45 -20.94 29.61
C LEU A 20 -1.20 -20.73 28.11
N SER A 21 -0.90 -19.47 27.73
CA SER A 21 0.19 -19.15 26.78
C SER A 21 0.50 -17.66 26.85
N GLY A 22 1.17 -17.26 27.92
CA GLY A 22 1.90 -15.99 27.98
C GLY A 22 3.37 -16.32 28.00
N THR A 23 3.94 -16.77 26.88
CA THR A 23 5.38 -16.66 26.70
C THR A 23 5.65 -15.18 26.54
N VAL A 24 6.26 -14.58 27.56
CA VAL A 24 7.02 -13.35 27.36
C VAL A 24 8.18 -13.76 26.47
N GLU A 25 7.96 -13.73 25.15
CA GLU A 25 9.07 -13.56 24.23
C GLU A 25 9.57 -12.14 24.52
N CYS A 26 10.63 -12.08 25.31
CA CYS A 26 11.60 -11.00 25.16
C CYS A 26 12.08 -11.12 23.72
N SER A 27 11.32 -10.52 22.80
CA SER A 27 11.83 -10.17 21.48
C SER A 27 13.10 -9.40 21.79
N THR A 28 14.24 -10.05 21.57
CA THR A 28 15.50 -9.35 21.39
C THR A 28 15.19 -8.16 20.50
N PRO A 29 15.62 -6.94 20.86
CA PRO A 29 15.58 -5.84 19.91
C PRO A 29 16.24 -6.39 18.64
N ASP A 30 15.45 -6.56 17.59
CA ASP A 30 15.93 -6.92 16.27
C ASP A 30 17.18 -6.05 16.06
N PRO A 31 18.37 -6.60 15.74
CA PRO A 31 19.57 -5.79 15.57
C PRO A 31 19.19 -4.61 14.70
N GLN A 32 19.10 -3.42 15.32
CA GLN A 32 18.55 -2.24 14.70
C GLN A 32 19.19 -2.18 13.32
N ALA A 33 18.37 -2.30 12.27
CA ALA A 33 18.81 -1.89 10.95
C ALA A 33 19.56 -0.57 11.18
N PRO A 34 20.80 -0.44 10.65
CA PRO A 34 21.66 0.69 10.95
C PRO A 34 20.81 1.94 10.98
N PRO A 35 20.91 2.81 12.03
CA PRO A 35 20.09 4.01 12.09
C PRO A 35 20.13 4.61 10.70
N SER A 36 18.96 4.77 10.08
CA SER A 36 18.82 5.26 8.72
C SER A 36 19.37 6.68 8.72
N GLN A 37 20.70 6.78 8.69
CA GLN A 37 21.48 7.98 8.52
C GLN A 37 20.91 8.55 7.25
N GLY A 38 20.15 9.64 7.39
CA GLY A 38 19.28 10.16 6.35
C GLY A 38 20.04 10.11 5.04
N ALA A 39 19.68 9.13 4.21
CA ALA A 39 20.35 8.95 2.95
C ALA A 39 20.13 10.27 2.22
N VAL A 40 21.21 11.01 2.00
CA VAL A 40 21.19 12.14 1.09
C VAL A 40 21.02 11.50 -0.27
N TYR A 41 19.77 11.21 -0.62
CA TYR A 41 19.43 10.73 -1.95
C TYR A 41 19.87 11.86 -2.89
N PRO A 42 20.75 11.59 -3.86
CA PRO A 42 21.08 12.58 -4.86
C PRO A 42 19.76 13.06 -5.49
N ASP A 43 19.69 14.34 -5.85
CA ASP A 43 18.52 14.89 -6.51
C ASP A 43 18.17 13.98 -7.69
N THR A 44 17.06 13.27 -7.57
CA THR A 44 16.60 12.26 -8.54
C THR A 44 15.35 12.82 -9.20
N PRO A 45 15.20 12.74 -10.54
CA PRO A 45 13.97 13.15 -11.19
C PRO A 45 12.86 12.16 -10.83
N SER A 46 11.63 12.66 -10.70
CA SER A 46 10.46 11.83 -10.42
C SER A 46 9.31 12.31 -11.28
N ILE A 47 8.70 11.39 -12.03
CA ILE A 47 7.61 11.69 -12.95
C ILE A 47 6.28 11.35 -12.29
N GLN A 48 5.32 12.26 -12.41
CA GLN A 48 3.93 12.03 -12.04
C GLN A 48 3.03 12.43 -13.21
N VAL A 49 2.12 11.53 -13.59
CA VAL A 49 1.06 11.78 -14.55
C VAL A 49 -0.26 11.65 -13.77
N PRO A 50 -1.00 12.75 -13.50
CA PRO A 50 -2.21 12.70 -12.68
C PRO A 50 -3.27 11.75 -13.23
N ASP A 51 -3.44 11.74 -14.55
CA ASP A 51 -4.42 10.92 -15.26
C ASP A 51 -3.67 10.07 -16.31
N PRO A 52 -3.09 8.92 -15.91
CA PRO A 52 -2.25 8.11 -16.80
C PRO A 52 -3.05 7.33 -17.85
N ASN A 53 -4.37 7.26 -17.69
CA ASN A 53 -5.26 6.52 -18.58
C ASN A 53 -6.28 7.49 -19.19
N HIS A 54 -6.45 7.41 -20.50
CA HIS A 54 -7.49 8.13 -21.23
C HIS A 54 -8.29 7.15 -22.08
N HIS A 55 -9.62 7.27 -22.05
CA HIS A 55 -10.51 6.47 -22.87
C HIS A 55 -11.10 7.34 -23.97
N PHE A 56 -10.72 7.06 -25.21
CA PHE A 56 -11.18 7.81 -26.38
C PHE A 56 -12.66 7.55 -26.73
N GLY A 57 -13.25 6.47 -26.22
CA GLY A 57 -14.64 6.11 -26.51
C GLY A 57 -14.86 5.71 -27.97
N GLU A 58 -16.06 6.00 -28.47
CA GLU A 58 -16.41 5.79 -29.88
C GLU A 58 -15.82 6.92 -30.73
N VAL A 59 -14.93 6.56 -31.64
CA VAL A 59 -14.29 7.47 -32.58
C VAL A 59 -14.69 7.08 -34.00
N LEU A 60 -15.01 8.09 -34.82
CA LEU A 60 -15.31 7.85 -36.23
C LEU A 60 -14.03 7.45 -36.97
N GLU A 61 -14.17 6.51 -37.91
CA GLU A 61 -13.05 6.09 -38.73
C GLU A 61 -12.50 7.28 -39.53
N GLY A 62 -11.17 7.43 -39.50
CA GLY A 62 -10.47 8.53 -40.16
C GLY A 62 -10.56 9.88 -39.43
N ALA A 63 -11.24 9.97 -38.28
CA ALA A 63 -11.23 11.18 -37.48
C ALA A 63 -9.89 11.36 -36.74
N GLU A 64 -9.40 12.59 -36.71
CA GLU A 64 -8.25 12.97 -35.89
C GLU A 64 -8.74 13.29 -34.47
N VAL A 65 -8.13 12.65 -33.47
CA VAL A 65 -8.45 12.85 -32.05
C VAL A 65 -7.21 13.37 -31.34
N VAL A 66 -7.33 14.58 -30.80
CA VAL A 66 -6.27 15.24 -30.04
C VAL A 66 -6.59 15.12 -28.55
N HIS A 67 -5.66 14.54 -27.78
CA HIS A 67 -5.76 14.47 -26.32
C HIS A 67 -4.52 15.10 -25.67
N GLU A 68 -4.76 16.08 -24.82
CA GLU A 68 -3.74 16.73 -24.01
C GLU A 68 -3.64 16.07 -22.63
N PHE A 69 -2.42 15.82 -22.17
CA PHE A 69 -2.16 15.31 -20.82
C PHE A 69 -1.04 16.12 -20.15
N THR A 70 -1.09 16.13 -18.81
CA THR A 70 -0.12 16.86 -17.99
C THR A 70 0.93 15.91 -17.41
N VAL A 71 2.20 16.29 -17.53
CA VAL A 71 3.33 15.62 -16.88
C VAL A 71 3.94 16.56 -15.85
N ARG A 72 4.17 16.07 -14.63
CA ARG A 72 4.79 16.83 -13.54
C ARG A 72 6.10 16.18 -13.15
N ASN A 73 7.16 16.98 -13.03
CA ASN A 73 8.39 16.57 -12.35
C ASN A 73 8.25 16.88 -10.85
N THR A 74 8.07 15.85 -10.04
CA THR A 74 8.00 15.94 -8.57
C THR A 74 9.34 15.66 -7.91
N GLY A 75 10.35 15.31 -8.70
CA GLY A 75 11.73 15.11 -8.24
C GLY A 75 12.49 16.41 -8.09
N LYS A 76 13.70 16.31 -7.55
CA LYS A 76 14.57 17.47 -7.32
C LYS A 76 15.57 17.72 -8.45
N ALA A 77 15.77 16.74 -9.32
CA ALA A 77 16.60 16.87 -10.52
C ALA A 77 15.78 17.06 -11.79
N VAL A 78 16.45 17.50 -12.85
CA VAL A 78 15.85 17.74 -14.18
C VAL A 78 15.33 16.43 -14.78
N LEU A 79 14.04 16.42 -15.13
CA LEU A 79 13.41 15.33 -15.87
C LEU A 79 13.59 15.55 -17.38
N ASN A 80 14.33 14.66 -18.04
CA ASN A 80 14.51 14.68 -19.50
C ASN A 80 13.60 13.64 -20.18
N ILE A 81 12.75 14.07 -21.10
CA ILE A 81 11.85 13.20 -21.88
C ILE A 81 12.47 12.99 -23.27
N ARG A 82 12.67 11.74 -23.69
CA ARG A 82 13.38 11.41 -24.94
C ARG A 82 12.55 10.61 -25.95
N GLU A 83 11.66 9.75 -25.48
CA GLU A 83 10.87 8.86 -26.34
C GLU A 83 9.39 8.96 -25.99
N VAL A 84 8.63 9.63 -26.85
CA VAL A 84 7.17 9.70 -26.75
C VAL A 84 6.59 8.72 -27.77
N ARG A 85 5.78 7.76 -27.30
CA ARG A 85 5.10 6.78 -28.15
C ARG A 85 3.59 6.89 -27.97
N PRO A 86 2.82 7.25 -29.02
CA PRO A 86 1.38 7.02 -29.01
C PRO A 86 1.12 5.51 -29.07
N GLY A 87 0.12 5.06 -28.32
CA GLY A 87 -0.33 3.67 -28.27
C GLY A 87 -1.31 3.30 -29.36
#